data_AF-W3V460-F1
#
_entry.id   AF-W3V460-F1
#
_cell.length_a   1.000
_cell.length_b   1.000
_cell.length_c   1.000
_cell.angle_alpha   90.00
_cell.angle_beta   90.00
_cell.angle_gamma   90.00
#
_symmetry.space_group_name_H-M   'P 1'
#
loop_
_entity.id
_entity.type
_entity.pdbx_description
1 polymer ?
#
loop_
_entity_poly.entity_id
_entity_poly.type
_entity_poly.pdbx_seq_one_letter_code
_entity_poly.pdbx_strand_id
1 'polypeptide(L)'
;MKKLSMVLWLGLIIDLIAIGGFFYYLQLQQATPNGLDYQEQEAFKELYPITQLIAIAIAIQVVSVLLFFVHKKLALFLAMLSGFIMLPVGCVYIIGFLMSYNKLRFAELQLFNSANKKQLSPYLHFRQERFYIVAVILGVAAVVQFSIFSITASMGVLLVVAAIVSAVNGILLAFRPVLGIYENQLVITPSIFSKTYQLDYKGL
;
A
#
# COMPACT_ATOMS: atom_id res chain seq x y z
N MET A 1 7.56 17.20 7.47
CA MET A 1 7.31 16.24 6.36
C MET A 1 8.41 15.18 6.15
N LYS A 2 9.68 15.42 6.50
CA LYS A 2 10.78 14.44 6.28
C LYS A 2 10.60 13.06 6.95
N LYS A 3 9.70 12.90 7.94
CA LYS A 3 9.45 11.63 8.66
C LYS A 3 8.44 10.71 7.95
N LEU A 4 7.55 11.26 7.13
CA LEU A 4 6.54 10.48 6.39
C LEU A 4 7.06 10.15 4.99
N SER A 5 6.62 9.03 4.44
CA SER A 5 6.95 8.62 3.07
C SER A 5 6.18 9.47 2.06
N MET A 6 6.77 9.73 0.89
CA MET A 6 6.04 10.38 -0.21
C MET A 6 4.92 9.49 -0.75
N VAL A 7 5.09 8.17 -0.66
CA VAL A 7 4.10 7.15 -1.05
C VAL A 7 2.82 7.28 -0.21
N LEU A 8 2.93 7.63 1.08
CA LEU A 8 1.76 7.87 1.94
C LEU A 8 0.90 9.01 1.40
N TRP A 9 1.53 10.14 1.09
CA TRP A 9 0.83 11.32 0.57
C TRP A 9 0.23 11.04 -0.80
N LEU A 10 0.98 10.34 -1.67
CA LEU A 10 0.48 9.90 -2.96
C LEU A 10 -0.78 9.03 -2.80
N GLY A 11 -0.74 8.05 -1.89
CA GLY A 11 -1.89 7.19 -1.61
C GLY A 11 -3.11 7.97 -1.13
N LEU A 12 -2.93 8.90 -0.19
CA LEU A 12 -4.00 9.73 0.34
C LEU A 12 -4.60 10.66 -0.74
N ILE A 13 -3.78 11.19 -1.64
CA ILE A 13 -4.26 12.00 -2.79
C ILE A 13 -5.06 11.14 -3.77
N ILE A 14 -4.58 9.93 -4.10
CA ILE A 14 -5.31 9.00 -4.97
C ILE A 14 -6.66 8.65 -4.36
N ASP A 15 -6.69 8.33 -3.05
CA ASP A 15 -7.90 8.03 -2.29
C ASP A 15 -8.90 9.21 -2.30
N LEU A 16 -8.41 10.44 -2.14
CA LEU A 16 -9.23 11.67 -2.23
C LEU A 16 -9.78 11.92 -3.65
N ILE A 17 -8.98 11.69 -4.69
CA ILE A 17 -9.45 11.84 -6.07
C ILE A 17 -10.51 10.78 -6.40
N ALA A 18 -10.28 9.54 -5.96
CA ALA A 18 -11.21 8.45 -6.18
C ALA A 18 -12.58 8.74 -5.56
N ILE A 19 -12.61 9.20 -4.30
CA ILE A 19 -13.89 9.55 -3.66
C ILE A 19 -14.54 10.78 -4.29
N GLY A 20 -13.74 11.80 -4.65
CA GLY A 20 -14.25 13.02 -5.27
C GLY A 20 -14.89 12.75 -6.63
N GLY A 21 -14.24 11.92 -7.45
CA GLY A 21 -14.79 11.46 -8.72
C GLY A 21 -16.06 10.62 -8.52
N PHE A 22 -16.09 9.77 -7.49
CA PHE A 22 -17.26 8.95 -7.19
C PHE A 22 -18.45 9.78 -6.70
N PHE A 23 -18.25 10.74 -5.79
CA PHE A 23 -19.30 11.68 -5.37
C PHE A 23 -19.81 12.52 -6.53
N TYR A 24 -18.91 13.02 -7.39
CA TYR A 24 -19.29 13.78 -8.58
C TYR A 24 -20.15 12.94 -9.53
N TYR A 25 -19.76 11.69 -9.76
CA TYR A 25 -20.54 10.74 -10.55
C TYR A 25 -21.94 10.50 -9.95
N LEU A 26 -22.02 10.30 -8.64
CA LEU A 26 -23.31 10.11 -7.97
C LEU A 26 -24.21 11.35 -8.07
N GLN A 27 -23.63 12.55 -7.93
CA GLN A 27 -24.35 13.81 -8.05
C GLN A 27 -24.89 14.04 -9.47
N LEU A 28 -24.10 13.73 -10.50
CA LEU A 28 -24.51 13.87 -11.91
C LEU A 28 -25.74 13.00 -12.22
N GLN A 29 -25.78 11.80 -11.64
CA GLN A 29 -26.84 10.83 -11.86
C GLN A 29 -28.10 11.16 -11.05
N GLN A 30 -27.96 11.75 -9.85
CA GLN A 30 -29.09 12.32 -9.10
C GLN A 30 -29.73 13.52 -9.81
N ALA A 31 -28.95 14.30 -10.56
CA ALA A 31 -29.45 15.46 -11.31
C ALA A 31 -30.27 15.08 -12.56
N THR A 32 -30.25 13.81 -12.98
CA THR A 32 -30.95 13.31 -14.18
C THR A 32 -31.90 12.15 -13.84
N PRO A 33 -32.87 12.33 -12.91
CA PRO A 33 -33.64 11.22 -12.33
C PRO A 33 -34.53 10.45 -13.31
N ASN A 34 -34.91 11.06 -14.45
CA ASN A 34 -35.76 10.45 -15.47
C ASN A 34 -34.98 9.73 -16.58
N GLY A 35 -33.63 9.72 -16.51
CA GLY A 35 -32.76 9.08 -17.52
C GLY A 35 -32.23 7.70 -17.11
N LEU A 36 -32.48 7.28 -15.87
CA LEU A 36 -31.97 6.03 -15.31
C LEU A 36 -33.04 4.94 -15.39
N ASP A 37 -32.65 3.76 -15.85
CA ASP A 37 -33.52 2.58 -15.85
C ASP A 37 -33.78 2.10 -14.41
N TYR A 38 -34.84 1.31 -14.20
CA TYR A 38 -35.24 0.83 -12.86
C TYR A 38 -34.12 0.07 -12.15
N GLN A 39 -33.35 -0.70 -12.92
CA GLN A 39 -32.19 -1.46 -12.44
C GLN A 39 -31.03 -0.54 -12.00
N GLU A 40 -30.86 0.60 -12.67
CA GLU A 40 -29.84 1.59 -12.30
C GLU A 40 -30.25 2.34 -11.03
N GLN A 41 -31.53 2.64 -10.85
CA GLN A 41 -32.04 3.25 -9.62
C GLN A 41 -31.83 2.36 -8.37
N GLU A 42 -31.98 1.04 -8.50
CA GLU A 42 -31.69 0.10 -7.41
C GLU A 42 -30.20 0.06 -7.08
N ALA A 43 -29.33 -0.03 -8.08
CA ALA A 43 -27.88 0.05 -7.89
C ALA A 43 -27.46 1.37 -7.20
N PHE A 44 -28.10 2.49 -7.58
CA PHE A 44 -27.88 3.79 -6.96
C PHE A 44 -28.22 3.85 -5.47
N LYS A 45 -29.31 3.18 -5.05
CA LYS A 45 -29.70 3.09 -3.64
C LYS A 45 -28.67 2.30 -2.82
N GLU A 46 -28.05 1.28 -3.41
CA GLU A 46 -27.01 0.48 -2.76
C GLU A 46 -25.65 1.20 -2.71
N LEU A 47 -25.32 2.01 -3.72
CA LEU A 47 -24.05 2.76 -3.79
C LEU A 47 -23.97 3.88 -2.74
N TYR A 48 -25.10 4.50 -2.38
CA TYR A 48 -25.13 5.61 -1.43
C TYR A 48 -24.55 5.29 -0.03
N PRO A 49 -24.99 4.24 0.69
CA PRO A 49 -24.41 3.88 1.99
C PRO A 49 -22.93 3.45 1.89
N ILE A 50 -22.53 2.81 0.79
CA ILE A 50 -21.13 2.44 0.54
C ILE A 50 -20.27 3.71 0.45
N THR A 51 -20.76 4.74 -0.24
CA THR A 51 -20.08 6.03 -0.37
C THR A 51 -19.81 6.69 0.98
N GLN A 52 -20.79 6.66 1.88
CA GLN A 52 -20.64 7.20 3.24
C GLN A 52 -19.56 6.44 4.02
N LEU A 53 -19.53 5.11 3.88
CA LEU A 53 -18.53 4.26 4.51
C LEU A 53 -17.12 4.60 3.99
N ILE A 54 -16.95 4.81 2.68
CA ILE A 54 -15.69 5.26 2.07
C ILE A 54 -15.28 6.65 2.58
N ALA A 55 -16.23 7.59 2.71
CA ALA A 55 -15.95 8.92 3.26
C ALA A 55 -15.44 8.87 4.70
N ILE A 56 -16.07 8.02 5.53
CA ILE A 56 -15.62 7.75 6.90
C ILE A 56 -14.21 7.13 6.89
N ALA A 57 -13.93 6.21 5.96
CA ALA A 57 -12.61 5.61 5.84
C ALA A 57 -11.52 6.66 5.57
N ILE A 58 -11.75 7.60 4.64
CA ILE A 58 -10.80 8.69 4.38
C ILE A 58 -10.61 9.59 5.60
N ALA A 59 -11.69 9.92 6.30
CA ALA A 59 -11.58 10.68 7.54
C ALA A 59 -10.68 9.94 8.55
N ILE A 60 -10.85 8.63 8.69
CA ILE A 60 -10.00 7.77 9.52
C ILE A 60 -8.55 7.75 9.01
N GLN A 61 -8.31 7.73 7.70
CA GLN A 61 -6.96 7.81 7.13
C GLN A 61 -6.27 9.12 7.56
N VAL A 62 -6.93 10.27 7.37
CA VAL A 62 -6.40 11.57 7.79
C VAL A 62 -6.12 11.61 9.30
N VAL A 63 -7.07 11.14 10.12
CA VAL A 63 -6.90 11.05 11.57
C VAL A 63 -5.72 10.15 11.95
N SER A 64 -5.53 9.03 11.24
CA SER A 64 -4.40 8.13 11.50
C SER A 64 -3.04 8.78 11.20
N VAL A 65 -2.95 9.65 10.19
CA VAL A 65 -1.74 10.44 9.91
C VAL A 65 -1.48 11.45 11.04
N LEU A 66 -2.52 12.10 11.57
CA LEU A 66 -2.39 13.02 12.70
C LEU A 66 -1.94 12.30 13.99
N LEU A 67 -2.55 11.16 14.29
CA LEU A 67 -2.23 10.34 15.45
C LEU A 67 -0.87 9.65 15.35
N PHE A 68 -0.26 9.59 14.16
CA PHE A 68 1.01 8.91 13.91
C PHE A 68 2.14 9.34 14.85
N PHE A 69 2.16 10.61 15.26
CA PHE A 69 3.20 11.15 16.14
C PHE A 69 2.94 10.93 17.63
N VAL A 70 1.69 10.65 18.02
CA VAL A 70 1.28 10.52 19.42
C VAL A 70 1.06 9.05 19.80
N HIS A 71 0.18 8.36 19.07
CA HIS A 71 -0.22 6.97 19.36
C HIS A 71 0.05 6.06 18.16
N LYS A 72 1.33 5.71 17.96
CA LYS A 72 1.83 4.97 16.78
C LYS A 72 1.08 3.66 16.49
N LYS A 73 0.77 2.86 17.52
CA LYS A 73 0.06 1.57 17.36
C LYS A 73 -1.40 1.77 16.96
N LEU A 74 -2.07 2.76 17.57
CA LEU A 74 -3.44 3.14 17.22
C LEU A 74 -3.50 3.69 15.79
N ALA A 75 -2.56 4.57 15.45
CA ALA A 75 -2.43 5.13 14.12
C ALA A 75 -2.24 4.04 13.05
N LEU A 76 -1.39 3.04 13.32
CA LEU A 76 -1.23 1.89 12.44
C LEU A 76 -2.54 1.10 12.30
N PHE A 77 -3.22 0.79 13.39
CA PHE A 77 -4.50 0.07 13.35
C PHE A 77 -5.55 0.80 12.50
N LEU A 78 -5.74 2.11 12.75
CA LEU A 78 -6.68 2.94 12.01
C LEU A 78 -6.31 3.06 10.53
N ALA A 79 -5.03 3.22 10.21
CA ALA A 79 -4.55 3.27 8.83
C ALA A 79 -4.80 1.97 8.07
N MET A 80 -4.57 0.81 8.72
CA MET A 80 -4.86 -0.49 8.12
C MET A 80 -6.37 -0.68 7.91
N LEU A 81 -7.18 -0.40 8.95
CA LEU A 81 -8.64 -0.55 8.89
C LEU A 81 -9.24 0.28 7.75
N SER A 82 -8.91 1.57 7.70
CA SER A 82 -9.41 2.48 6.66
C SER A 82 -8.86 2.16 5.27
N GLY A 83 -7.59 1.79 5.16
CA GLY A 83 -7.00 1.35 3.89
C GLY A 83 -7.66 0.09 3.32
N PHE A 84 -8.05 -0.86 4.18
CA PHE A 84 -8.74 -2.08 3.75
C PHE A 84 -10.16 -1.81 3.24
N ILE A 85 -10.85 -0.87 3.88
CA ILE A 85 -12.17 -0.41 3.43
C ILE A 85 -12.08 0.23 2.03
N MET A 86 -10.98 0.93 1.72
CA MET A 86 -10.75 1.56 0.43
C MET A 86 -10.13 0.64 -0.62
N LEU A 87 -10.07 -0.68 -0.40
CA LEU A 87 -9.55 -1.57 -1.43
C LEU A 87 -10.39 -1.50 -2.72
N PRO A 88 -9.73 -1.57 -3.90
CA PRO A 88 -8.29 -1.79 -4.08
C PRO A 88 -7.43 -0.51 -4.02
N VAL A 89 -8.04 0.68 -4.02
CA VAL A 89 -7.35 1.99 -4.13
C VAL A 89 -6.45 2.27 -2.90
N GLY A 90 -6.92 1.92 -1.70
CA GLY A 90 -6.23 2.14 -0.43
C GLY A 90 -4.91 1.37 -0.26
N CYS A 91 -4.55 0.47 -1.19
CA CYS A 91 -3.26 -0.24 -1.19
C CYS A 91 -2.06 0.72 -1.14
N VAL A 92 -2.09 1.80 -1.92
CA VAL A 92 -0.97 2.76 -1.99
C VAL A 92 -0.82 3.48 -0.64
N TYR A 93 -1.95 3.85 -0.03
CA TYR A 93 -1.98 4.46 1.30
C TYR A 93 -1.40 3.51 2.36
N ILE A 94 -1.85 2.25 2.41
CA ILE A 94 -1.34 1.24 3.35
C ILE A 94 0.18 1.08 3.23
N ILE A 95 0.69 0.89 2.01
CA ILE A 95 2.14 0.73 1.77
C ILE A 95 2.89 1.97 2.24
N GLY A 96 2.40 3.15 1.88
CA GLY A 96 3.00 4.42 2.29
C GLY A 96 3.01 4.61 3.81
N PHE A 97 1.96 4.18 4.50
CA PHE A 97 1.86 4.21 5.96
C PHE A 97 2.84 3.25 6.62
N LEU A 98 2.93 2.01 6.13
CA LEU A 98 3.90 1.02 6.63
C LEU A 98 5.36 1.49 6.45
N MET A 99 5.68 2.12 5.31
CA MET A 99 7.00 2.72 5.09
C MET A 99 7.28 3.84 6.09
N SER A 100 6.29 4.69 6.37
CA SER A 100 6.42 5.79 7.33
C SER A 100 6.60 5.25 8.75
N TYR A 101 5.80 4.26 9.13
CA TYR A 101 5.86 3.57 10.42
C TYR A 101 7.22 2.94 10.66
N ASN A 102 7.74 2.17 9.69
CA ASN A 102 9.06 1.56 9.79
C ASN A 102 10.19 2.59 9.83
N LYS A 103 10.11 3.66 9.03
CA LYS A 103 11.10 4.74 9.06
C LYS A 103 11.20 5.38 10.44
N LEU A 104 10.09 5.54 11.13
CA LEU A 104 10.06 6.10 12.47
C LEU A 104 10.49 5.08 13.53
N ARG A 105 10.11 3.80 13.38
CA ARG A 105 10.50 2.71 14.28
C ARG A 105 12.01 2.49 14.32
N PHE A 106 12.68 2.67 13.18
CA PHE A 106 14.13 2.47 13.03
C PHE A 106 14.87 3.79 12.82
N ALA A 107 14.32 4.91 13.32
CA ALA A 107 14.89 6.25 13.09
C ALA A 107 16.27 6.45 13.76
N GLU A 108 16.55 5.69 14.82
CA GLU A 108 17.81 5.74 15.57
C GLU A 108 18.95 4.97 14.88
N LEU A 109 18.61 4.10 13.91
CA LEU A 109 19.60 3.32 13.18
C LEU A 109 20.20 4.12 12.04
N GLN A 110 21.51 3.96 11.84
CA GLN A 110 22.20 4.58 10.72
C GLN A 110 21.79 3.91 9.40
N LEU A 111 21.61 4.71 8.34
CA LEU A 111 21.20 4.20 7.03
C LEU A 111 22.42 3.65 6.29
N PHE A 112 22.29 2.42 5.78
CA PHE A 112 23.33 1.83 4.94
C PHE A 112 23.30 2.44 3.54
N ASN A 113 24.46 2.83 3.03
CA ASN A 113 24.60 3.32 1.66
C ASN A 113 24.52 2.15 0.67
N SER A 114 23.45 2.08 -0.11
CA SER A 114 23.24 1.00 -1.09
C SER A 114 24.33 0.93 -2.18
N ALA A 115 25.10 2.01 -2.41
CA ALA A 115 26.27 1.98 -3.29
C ALA A 115 27.33 0.97 -2.83
N ASN A 116 27.45 0.76 -1.52
CA ASN A 116 28.43 -0.14 -0.91
C ASN A 116 27.95 -1.60 -0.88
N LYS A 117 26.79 -1.91 -1.48
CA LYS A 117 26.23 -3.27 -1.47
C LYS A 117 27.21 -4.32 -2.00
N LYS A 118 28.02 -3.98 -3.01
CA LYS A 118 29.01 -4.91 -3.61
C LYS A 118 30.12 -5.33 -2.64
N GLN A 119 30.31 -4.59 -1.55
CA GLN A 119 31.33 -4.86 -0.53
C GLN A 119 30.80 -5.72 0.61
N LEU A 120 29.50 -6.05 0.62
CA LEU A 120 28.92 -6.98 1.59
C LEU A 120 29.42 -8.40 1.32
N SER A 121 30.08 -9.02 2.30
CA SER A 121 30.50 -10.42 2.21
C SER A 121 30.71 -11.02 3.60
N PRO A 122 29.93 -12.04 4.01
CA PRO A 122 28.79 -12.67 3.34
C PRO A 122 27.47 -11.86 3.49
N TYR A 123 26.50 -12.07 2.59
CA TYR A 123 25.16 -11.48 2.72
C TYR A 123 24.01 -12.35 2.18
N LEU A 124 22.87 -12.26 2.88
CA LEU A 124 21.64 -12.97 2.60
C LEU A 124 20.67 -12.09 1.81
N HIS A 125 20.04 -12.66 0.79
CA HIS A 125 19.08 -11.97 -0.06
C HIS A 125 17.65 -12.31 0.32
N PHE A 126 16.71 -11.41 0.00
CA PHE A 126 15.30 -11.73 0.09
C PHE A 126 14.94 -12.76 -0.97
N ARG A 127 14.07 -13.73 -0.62
CA ARG A 127 13.51 -14.70 -1.56
C ARG A 127 12.46 -14.03 -2.46
N GLN A 128 12.93 -13.18 -3.37
CA GLN A 128 12.11 -12.38 -4.29
C GLN A 128 11.26 -13.23 -5.25
N GLU A 129 11.72 -14.43 -5.58
CA GLU A 129 11.05 -15.36 -6.50
C GLU A 129 9.59 -15.61 -6.11
N ARG A 130 9.31 -15.70 -4.80
CA ARG A 130 7.95 -15.91 -4.29
C ARG A 130 7.01 -14.77 -4.68
N PHE A 131 7.49 -13.52 -4.68
CA PHE A 131 6.68 -12.36 -5.05
C PHE A 131 6.36 -12.35 -6.54
N TYR A 132 7.30 -12.76 -7.39
CA TYR A 132 7.07 -12.88 -8.83
C TYR A 132 6.10 -14.02 -9.15
N ILE A 133 6.24 -15.17 -8.50
CA ILE A 133 5.31 -16.30 -8.65
C ILE A 133 3.89 -15.87 -8.25
N VAL A 134 3.73 -15.20 -7.10
CA VAL A 134 2.42 -14.70 -6.66
C VAL A 134 1.87 -13.66 -7.64
N ALA A 135 2.70 -12.75 -8.16
CA ALA A 135 2.27 -11.76 -9.15
C ALA A 135 1.75 -12.44 -10.43
N VAL A 136 2.44 -13.46 -10.92
CA VAL A 136 2.03 -14.23 -12.11
C VAL A 136 0.71 -14.96 -11.84
N ILE A 137 0.58 -15.66 -10.72
CA ILE A 137 -0.65 -16.40 -10.36
C ILE A 137 -1.85 -15.44 -10.29
N LEU A 138 -1.70 -14.31 -9.59
CA LEU A 138 -2.77 -13.32 -9.45
C LEU A 138 -3.09 -12.64 -10.79
N GLY A 139 -2.09 -12.37 -11.61
CA GLY A 139 -2.27 -11.80 -12.95
C GLY A 139 -3.04 -12.74 -13.88
N VAL A 140 -2.69 -14.04 -13.90
CA VAL A 140 -3.41 -15.05 -14.66
C VAL A 140 -4.85 -15.18 -14.16
N ALA A 141 -5.06 -15.23 -12.83
CA ALA A 141 -6.39 -15.29 -12.25
C ALA A 141 -7.24 -14.06 -12.65
N ALA A 142 -6.65 -12.86 -12.69
CA ALA A 142 -7.33 -11.66 -13.15
C ALA A 142 -7.74 -11.76 -14.64
N VAL A 143 -6.84 -12.22 -15.52
CA VAL A 143 -7.13 -12.40 -16.96
C VAL A 143 -8.26 -13.40 -17.17
N VAL A 144 -8.23 -14.53 -16.46
CA VAL A 144 -9.29 -15.56 -16.51
C VAL A 144 -10.62 -14.95 -16.06
N GLN A 145 -10.62 -14.18 -14.98
CA GLN A 145 -11.83 -13.56 -14.47
C GLN A 145 -12.42 -12.53 -15.45
N PHE A 146 -11.59 -11.66 -16.04
CA PHE A 146 -12.06 -10.69 -17.04
C PHE A 146 -12.57 -11.36 -18.31
N SER A 147 -11.95 -12.47 -18.73
CA SER A 147 -12.31 -13.18 -19.96
C SER A 147 -13.61 -13.99 -19.82
N ILE A 148 -13.90 -14.53 -18.63
CA ILE A 148 -15.06 -15.42 -18.41
C ILE A 148 -16.28 -14.66 -17.88
N PHE A 149 -16.08 -13.67 -16.99
CA PHE A 149 -17.18 -13.01 -16.27
C PHE A 149 -17.51 -11.59 -16.76
N SER A 150 -16.91 -11.15 -17.88
CA SER A 150 -16.95 -9.77 -18.37
C SER A 150 -16.17 -8.77 -17.50
N ILE A 151 -15.82 -7.61 -18.09
CA ILE A 151 -14.98 -6.53 -17.49
C ILE A 151 -15.55 -5.97 -16.16
N THR A 152 -16.82 -6.23 -15.86
CA THR A 152 -17.53 -5.75 -14.67
C THR A 152 -17.24 -6.55 -13.39
N ALA A 153 -16.45 -7.63 -13.46
CA ALA A 153 -16.08 -8.40 -12.27
C ALA A 153 -15.16 -7.59 -11.33
N SER A 154 -15.76 -7.01 -10.28
CA SER A 154 -15.09 -6.20 -9.25
C SER A 154 -13.84 -6.84 -8.63
N MET A 155 -13.82 -8.17 -8.53
CA MET A 155 -12.68 -8.94 -8.02
C MET A 155 -11.49 -8.98 -9.00
N GLY A 156 -11.71 -8.85 -10.31
CA GLY A 156 -10.62 -8.87 -11.31
C GLY A 156 -9.68 -7.68 -11.13
N VAL A 157 -10.24 -6.50 -10.85
CA VAL A 157 -9.47 -5.29 -10.53
C VAL A 157 -8.64 -5.47 -9.27
N LEU A 158 -9.21 -6.08 -8.23
CA LEU A 158 -8.49 -6.35 -6.98
C LEU A 158 -7.32 -7.31 -7.20
N LEU A 159 -7.50 -8.36 -8.01
CA LEU A 159 -6.44 -9.29 -8.38
C LEU A 159 -5.32 -8.60 -9.18
N VAL A 160 -5.65 -7.71 -10.12
CA VAL A 160 -4.66 -6.91 -10.84
C VAL A 160 -3.84 -6.05 -9.87
N VAL A 161 -4.50 -5.31 -8.97
CA VAL A 161 -3.81 -4.46 -8.00
C VAL A 161 -2.92 -5.29 -7.08
N ALA A 162 -3.40 -6.44 -6.60
CA ALA A 162 -2.60 -7.34 -5.78
C ALA A 162 -1.39 -7.92 -6.56
N ALA A 163 -1.55 -8.26 -7.85
CA ALA A 163 -0.47 -8.69 -8.71
C ALA A 163 0.61 -7.60 -8.88
N ILE A 164 0.18 -6.35 -9.13
CA ILE A 164 1.08 -5.19 -9.24
C ILE A 164 1.83 -4.98 -7.93
N VAL A 165 1.13 -4.96 -6.79
CA VAL A 165 1.76 -4.80 -5.47
C VAL A 165 2.79 -5.90 -5.21
N SER A 166 2.48 -7.15 -5.55
CA SER A 166 3.41 -8.27 -5.41
C SER A 166 4.65 -8.09 -6.30
N ALA A 167 4.48 -7.73 -7.57
CA ALA A 167 5.58 -7.48 -8.49
C ALA A 167 6.48 -6.33 -8.02
N VAL A 168 5.88 -5.20 -7.59
CA VAL A 168 6.61 -4.05 -7.05
C VAL A 168 7.39 -4.44 -5.79
N ASN A 169 6.80 -5.22 -4.89
CA ASN A 169 7.52 -5.73 -3.72
C ASN A 169 8.70 -6.63 -4.12
N GLY A 170 8.53 -7.50 -5.11
CA GLY A 170 9.63 -8.29 -5.67
C GLY A 170 10.79 -7.43 -6.16
N ILE A 171 10.49 -6.40 -6.95
CA ILE A 171 11.49 -5.46 -7.49
C ILE A 171 12.19 -4.68 -6.35
N LEU A 172 11.44 -4.16 -5.39
CA LEU A 172 12.01 -3.39 -4.26
C LEU A 172 12.95 -4.24 -3.40
N LEU A 173 12.65 -5.53 -3.25
CA LEU A 173 13.43 -6.47 -2.44
C LEU A 173 14.65 -7.01 -3.19
N ALA A 174 14.61 -7.11 -4.53
CA ALA A 174 15.72 -7.55 -5.37
C ALA A 174 17.04 -6.84 -5.04
N PHE A 175 16.93 -5.54 -4.77
CA PHE A 175 18.08 -4.68 -4.58
C PHE A 175 18.55 -4.59 -3.13
N ARG A 176 17.88 -5.24 -2.15
CA ARG A 176 18.19 -5.08 -0.73
C ARG A 176 18.73 -6.36 -0.07
N PRO A 177 19.82 -6.28 0.72
CA PRO A 177 20.25 -7.38 1.56
C PRO A 177 19.30 -7.53 2.76
N VAL A 178 18.95 -8.76 3.14
CA VAL A 178 18.22 -9.06 4.39
C VAL A 178 19.16 -8.84 5.57
N LEU A 179 20.34 -9.45 5.48
CA LEU A 179 21.38 -9.47 6.48
C LEU A 179 22.72 -9.51 5.74
N GLY A 180 23.73 -8.80 6.21
CA GLY A 180 25.08 -8.94 5.69
C GLY A 180 26.10 -8.26 6.58
N ILE A 181 27.37 -8.58 6.35
CA ILE A 181 28.49 -7.98 7.06
C ILE A 181 29.17 -7.00 6.12
N TYR A 182 29.35 -5.76 6.59
CA TYR A 182 30.07 -4.70 5.91
C TYR A 182 31.18 -4.21 6.85
N GLU A 183 32.44 -4.48 6.52
CA GLU A 183 33.59 -4.20 7.40
C GLU A 183 33.34 -4.75 8.82
N ASN A 184 33.25 -3.87 9.82
CA ASN A 184 32.95 -4.20 11.21
C ASN A 184 31.50 -3.81 11.61
N GLN A 185 30.55 -3.87 10.67
CA GLN A 185 29.16 -3.49 10.90
C GLN A 185 28.19 -4.54 10.36
N LEU A 186 27.12 -4.76 11.12
CA LEU A 186 26.00 -5.60 10.71
C LEU A 186 25.01 -4.77 9.91
N VAL A 187 24.73 -5.18 8.68
CA VAL A 187 23.77 -4.53 7.80
C VAL A 187 22.49 -5.34 7.77
N ILE A 188 21.36 -4.71 8.12
CA ILE A 188 20.05 -5.37 8.23
C ILE A 188 18.96 -4.62 7.47
N THR A 189 18.03 -5.37 6.89
CA THR A 189 16.74 -4.82 6.41
C THR A 189 15.61 -5.48 7.21
N PRO A 190 15.13 -4.84 8.29
CA PRO A 190 14.21 -5.45 9.24
C PRO A 190 12.85 -5.88 8.67
N SER A 191 12.38 -5.20 7.63
CA SER A 191 11.05 -5.41 7.04
C SER A 191 11.06 -5.07 5.56
N ILE A 192 10.10 -5.62 4.82
CA ILE A 192 9.90 -5.36 3.39
C ILE A 192 9.71 -3.86 3.11
N PHE A 193 9.08 -3.13 4.03
CA PHE A 193 8.81 -1.69 3.90
C PHE A 193 9.85 -0.82 4.61
N SER A 194 10.91 -1.38 5.17
CA SER A 194 11.96 -0.61 5.85
C SER A 194 13.14 -0.30 4.93
N LYS A 195 13.93 0.72 5.28
CA LYS A 195 15.24 0.91 4.68
C LYS A 195 16.23 -0.16 5.19
N THR A 196 17.40 -0.19 4.58
CA THR A 196 18.54 -0.98 5.05
C THR A 196 19.35 -0.13 6.01
N TYR A 197 19.68 -0.69 7.16
CA TYR A 197 20.34 -0.02 8.27
C TYR A 197 21.65 -0.72 8.62
N GLN A 198 22.58 0.02 9.20
CA GLN A 198 23.84 -0.48 9.72
C GLN A 198 23.87 -0.36 11.24
N LEU A 199 24.42 -1.39 11.87
CA LEU A 199 24.60 -1.53 13.31
C LEU A 199 26.09 -1.75 13.57
N ASP A 200 26.67 -0.92 14.43
CA ASP A 200 28.04 -1.11 14.89
C ASP A 200 28.04 -2.22 15.96
N TYR A 201 28.87 -3.26 15.78
CA TYR A 201 28.92 -4.37 16.74
C TYR A 201 29.96 -4.17 17.84
N LYS A 202 30.66 -3.03 17.91
CA LYS A 202 31.59 -2.73 19.00
C LYS A 202 30.88 -2.76 20.37
N GLY A 203 30.83 -3.94 20.99
CA GLY A 203 30.28 -4.15 22.34
C GLY A 203 29.14 -5.19 22.46
N LEU A 204 29.14 -6.28 21.69
CA LEU A 204 28.41 -7.50 22.04
C LEU A 204 29.35 -8.50 22.71
#